data_AF-A0A2H5VI47-F1
#
_entry.id   AF-A0A2H5VI47-F1
#
_cell.length_a   1.000
_cell.length_b   1.000
_cell.length_c   1.000
_cell.angle_alpha   90.00
_cell.angle_beta   90.00
_cell.angle_gamma   90.00
#
_symmetry.space_group_name_H-M   'P 1'
#
loop_
_entity.id
_entity.type
_entity.pdbx_description
1 polymer ?
#
loop_
_entity_poly.entity_id
_entity_poly.type
_entity_poly.pdbx_seq_one_letter_code
_entity_poly.pdbx_strand_id
1 'polypeptide(L)'
;MGKRISRSRAAAIAERLGDPFLYQWATSDLLWERIVSITPEGKELVWDLVVEGVHNFVANGIVVHNSGEIEQTADVVLFLYREDAGSDEDSEEPHAPGEQTAKLVYETEIIIGKQRNGPTGSFTLLFHRAYTSFEEHYVGEEGPTF
;
A
#
# COMPACT_ATOMS: atom_id res chain seq x y z
N MET A 1 23.09 -19.22 6.99
CA MET A 1 23.61 -17.84 6.78
C MET A 1 24.57 -17.85 5.59
N GLY A 2 24.09 -17.54 4.38
CA GLY A 2 24.95 -17.51 3.19
C GLY A 2 25.89 -16.30 3.24
N LYS A 3 27.21 -16.51 3.07
CA LYS A 3 28.17 -15.40 2.93
C LYS A 3 27.83 -14.61 1.66
N ARG A 4 27.59 -13.30 1.79
CA ARG A 4 27.48 -12.38 0.63
C ARG A 4 28.76 -12.52 -0.20
N ILE A 5 28.61 -12.73 -1.52
CA ILE A 5 29.73 -12.79 -2.45
C ILE A 5 30.16 -11.37 -2.82
N SER A 6 31.47 -11.09 -2.92
CA SER A 6 31.94 -9.77 -3.37
C SER A 6 31.71 -9.61 -4.88
N ARG A 7 31.56 -8.37 -5.36
CA ARG A 7 31.39 -8.06 -6.79
C ARG A 7 32.53 -8.60 -7.65
N SER A 8 33.76 -8.45 -7.18
CA SER A 8 34.94 -9.01 -7.82
C SER A 8 34.85 -10.53 -7.99
N ARG A 9 34.30 -11.24 -7.00
CA ARG A 9 34.08 -12.69 -7.06
C ARG A 9 32.90 -13.06 -7.96
N ALA A 10 31.79 -12.32 -7.90
CA ALA A 10 30.65 -12.52 -8.78
C ALA A 10 31.04 -12.32 -10.25
N ALA A 11 31.81 -11.27 -10.57
CA ALA A 11 32.30 -11.00 -11.91
C ALA A 11 33.25 -12.11 -12.40
N ALA A 12 34.21 -12.53 -11.59
CA ALA A 12 35.11 -13.63 -11.93
C ALA A 12 34.37 -14.97 -12.16
N ILE A 13 33.30 -15.22 -11.40
CA ILE A 13 32.43 -16.39 -11.61
C ILE A 13 31.64 -16.23 -12.92
N ALA A 14 31.06 -15.05 -13.17
CA ALA A 14 30.30 -14.77 -14.38
C ALA A 14 31.15 -14.96 -15.65
N GLU A 15 32.38 -14.43 -15.66
CA GLU A 15 33.34 -14.63 -16.76
C GLU A 15 33.63 -16.11 -17.00
N ARG A 16 33.84 -16.87 -15.92
CA ARG A 16 34.17 -18.30 -16.02
C ARG A 16 33.00 -19.17 -16.46
N LEU A 17 31.78 -18.78 -16.10
CA LEU A 17 30.55 -19.45 -16.50
C LEU A 17 30.02 -18.96 -17.85
N GLY A 18 30.56 -17.86 -18.38
CA GLY A 18 30.02 -17.19 -19.57
C GLY A 18 28.59 -16.70 -19.37
N ASP A 19 28.22 -16.32 -18.15
CA ASP A 19 26.85 -15.90 -17.80
C ASP A 19 26.72 -14.37 -17.92
N PRO A 20 26.03 -13.86 -18.96
CA PRO A 20 25.90 -12.43 -19.19
C PRO A 20 25.02 -11.73 -18.15
N PHE A 21 24.02 -12.44 -17.58
CA PHE A 21 23.16 -11.87 -16.56
C PHE A 21 23.93 -11.68 -15.26
N LEU A 22 24.66 -12.71 -14.82
CA LEU A 22 25.48 -12.61 -13.61
C LEU A 22 26.56 -11.53 -13.75
N TYR A 23 27.15 -11.39 -14.94
CA TYR A 23 28.13 -10.34 -15.22
C TYR A 23 27.50 -8.96 -15.06
N GLN A 24 26.35 -8.72 -15.67
CA GLN A 24 25.61 -7.46 -15.55
C GLN A 24 25.30 -7.13 -14.07
N TRP A 25 24.83 -8.10 -13.30
CA TRP A 25 24.59 -7.92 -11.87
C TRP A 25 25.87 -7.62 -11.08
N ALA A 26 26.98 -8.28 -11.41
CA ALA A 26 28.26 -8.07 -10.76
C ALA A 26 28.90 -6.70 -11.08
N THR A 27 28.59 -6.13 -12.24
CA THR A 27 29.14 -4.85 -12.73
C THR A 27 28.16 -3.66 -12.67
N SER A 28 26.89 -3.87 -12.32
CA SER A 28 25.87 -2.81 -12.15
C SER A 28 26.21 -1.80 -11.05
N ASP A 29 26.12 -0.50 -11.33
CA ASP A 29 26.28 0.53 -10.29
C ASP A 29 25.12 0.54 -9.27
N LEU A 30 23.99 -0.06 -9.62
CA LEU A 30 22.84 -0.26 -8.74
C LEU A 30 23.01 -1.53 -7.92
N LEU A 31 22.70 -1.42 -6.63
CA LEU A 31 22.75 -2.50 -5.66
C LEU A 31 21.38 -2.69 -5.02
N TRP A 32 21.04 -3.95 -4.73
CA TRP A 32 19.86 -4.30 -3.96
C TRP A 32 20.26 -4.58 -2.51
N GLU A 33 19.76 -3.75 -1.61
CA GLU A 33 19.88 -3.91 -0.16
C GLU A 33 18.56 -4.46 0.38
N ARG A 34 18.63 -5.34 1.38
CA ARG A 34 17.42 -5.82 2.07
C ARG A 34 17.14 -4.89 3.24
N ILE A 35 15.89 -4.47 3.40
CA ILE A 35 15.44 -3.79 4.62
C ILE A 35 15.60 -4.76 5.80
N VAL A 36 16.32 -4.32 6.82
CA VAL A 36 16.57 -5.13 8.04
C VAL A 36 15.51 -4.85 9.10
N SER A 37 15.03 -3.60 9.17
CA SER A 37 14.04 -3.14 10.14
C SER A 37 13.35 -1.89 9.62
N ILE A 38 12.12 -1.66 10.10
CA ILE A 38 11.37 -0.43 9.90
C ILE A 38 10.87 -0.02 11.28
N THR A 39 11.16 1.20 11.71
CA THR A 39 10.78 1.73 13.02
C THR A 39 10.13 3.11 12.85
N PRO A 40 8.99 3.40 13.49
CA PRO A 40 8.40 4.74 13.46
C PRO A 40 9.36 5.78 14.06
N GLU A 41 9.60 6.88 13.35
CA GLU A 41 10.52 7.95 13.78
C GLU A 41 9.78 9.18 14.35
N GLY A 42 8.45 9.21 14.26
CA GLY A 42 7.61 10.31 14.74
C GLY A 42 7.11 11.21 13.61
N LYS A 43 6.81 12.47 13.94
CA LYS A 43 6.33 13.47 12.97
C LYS A 43 7.40 14.54 12.78
N GLU A 44 7.87 14.69 11.55
CA GLU A 44 8.88 15.67 11.19
C GLU A 44 8.48 16.42 9.92
N LEU A 45 9.12 17.57 9.67
CA LEU A 45 9.02 18.24 8.39
C LEU A 45 9.80 17.44 7.36
N VAL A 46 9.15 17.13 6.24
CA VAL A 46 9.75 16.41 5.12
C VAL A 46 9.72 17.28 3.87
N TRP A 47 10.64 17.00 2.96
CA TRP A 47 10.74 17.67 1.66
C TRP A 47 10.81 16.62 0.56
N ASP A 48 10.32 17.01 -0.62
CA ASP A 48 10.36 16.18 -1.82
C ASP A 48 11.01 16.97 -2.97
N LEU A 49 11.46 16.25 -3.98
CA LEU A 49 11.95 16.80 -5.24
C LEU A 49 11.08 16.29 -6.38
N VAL A 50 10.84 17.15 -7.38
CA VAL A 50 10.19 16.74 -8.62
C VAL A 50 11.25 16.64 -9.71
N VAL A 51 11.54 15.41 -10.12
CA VAL A 51 12.42 15.13 -11.27
C VAL A 51 11.58 14.81 -12.49
N GLU A 52 11.68 15.64 -13.53
CA GLU A 52 10.95 15.44 -14.78
C GLU A 52 11.43 14.19 -15.53
N GLY A 53 10.48 13.44 -16.09
CA GLY A 53 10.74 12.28 -16.95
C GLY A 53 10.91 10.97 -16.20
N VAL A 54 11.89 10.90 -15.27
CA VAL A 54 12.16 9.65 -14.53
C VAL A 54 11.46 9.58 -13.18
N HIS A 55 11.05 10.72 -12.59
CA HIS A 55 10.32 10.79 -11.32
C HIS A 55 10.99 10.05 -10.14
N ASN A 56 12.31 9.85 -10.23
CA ASN A 56 13.14 9.20 -9.23
C ASN A 56 14.40 10.03 -8.98
N PHE A 57 14.90 10.01 -7.75
CA PHE A 57 16.17 10.63 -7.36
C PHE A 57 16.88 9.80 -6.29
N VAL A 58 18.16 10.09 -6.03
CA VAL A 58 18.93 9.42 -4.98
C VAL A 58 18.89 10.26 -3.70
N ALA A 59 18.38 9.68 -2.61
CA ALA A 59 18.38 10.27 -1.28
C ALA A 59 19.02 9.30 -0.27
N ASN A 60 19.98 9.77 0.51
CA ASN A 60 20.72 8.96 1.49
C ASN A 60 21.28 7.64 0.92
N GLY A 61 21.70 7.65 -0.36
CA GLY A 61 22.24 6.48 -1.05
C GLY A 61 21.20 5.46 -1.53
N ILE A 62 19.91 5.78 -1.46
CA ILE A 62 18.79 4.95 -1.91
C ILE A 62 18.09 5.66 -3.06
N VAL A 63 17.66 4.91 -4.09
CA VAL A 63 16.78 5.44 -5.14
C VAL A 63 15.37 5.55 -4.57
N VAL A 64 14.83 6.76 -4.56
CA VAL A 64 13.47 7.09 -4.11
C VAL A 64 12.65 7.65 -5.27
N HIS A 65 11.33 7.42 -5.24
CA HIS A 65 10.38 7.98 -6.20
C HIS A 65 9.76 9.27 -5.64
N ASN A 66 9.38 10.22 -6.49
CA ASN A 66 8.63 11.42 -6.09
C ASN A 66 7.40 10.98 -5.28
N SER A 67 7.24 11.52 -4.07
CA SER A 67 6.14 11.17 -3.16
C SER A 67 4.84 11.92 -3.48
N GLY A 68 4.92 13.08 -4.15
CA GLY A 68 3.76 13.94 -4.37
C GLY A 68 2.83 13.58 -5.53
N GLU A 69 3.27 12.82 -6.54
CA GLU A 69 2.53 12.75 -7.81
C GLU A 69 1.19 12.00 -7.74
N ILE A 70 1.12 10.90 -7.00
CA ILE A 70 -0.08 10.04 -6.97
C ILE A 70 -1.24 10.77 -6.27
N GLU A 71 -0.95 11.42 -5.13
CA GLU A 71 -1.96 12.21 -4.41
C GLU A 71 -2.31 13.49 -5.16
N GLN A 72 -1.33 14.20 -5.72
CA GLN A 72 -1.57 15.50 -6.36
C GLN A 72 -2.32 15.39 -7.70
N THR A 73 -2.04 14.36 -8.50
CA THR A 73 -2.68 14.17 -9.82
C THR A 73 -4.10 13.64 -9.75
N ALA A 74 -4.47 12.92 -8.68
CA ALA A 74 -5.83 12.41 -8.50
C ALA A 74 -6.87 13.54 -8.47
N ASP A 75 -7.95 13.37 -9.24
CA ASP A 75 -9.11 14.26 -9.18
C ASP A 75 -9.97 13.96 -7.93
N VAL A 76 -10.06 12.68 -7.54
CA VAL A 76 -10.79 12.20 -6.36
C VAL A 76 -9.96 11.15 -5.61
N VAL A 77 -9.95 11.21 -4.29
CA VAL A 77 -9.38 10.18 -3.40
C VAL A 77 -10.46 9.74 -2.42
N LEU A 78 -10.70 8.43 -2.35
CA LEU A 78 -11.69 7.81 -1.48
C LEU A 78 -10.98 6.89 -0.49
N PHE A 79 -11.39 6.94 0.78
CA PHE A 79 -11.01 5.95 1.79
C PHE A 79 -12.23 5.09 2.15
N LEU A 80 -11.99 3.82 2.44
CA LEU A 80 -13.00 2.88 2.93
C LEU A 80 -12.69 2.59 4.40
N TYR A 81 -13.62 2.91 5.29
CA TYR A 81 -13.49 2.66 6.73
C TYR A 81 -14.59 1.72 7.22
N ARG A 82 -14.20 0.71 8.01
CA ARG A 82 -15.10 -0.28 8.61
C ARG A 82 -14.67 -0.50 10.06
N GLU A 83 -15.59 -0.30 11.00
CA GLU A 83 -15.33 -0.48 12.44
C GLU A 83 -15.10 -1.97 12.79
N ASP A 84 -15.76 -2.89 12.07
CA ASP A 84 -15.74 -4.33 12.36
C ASP A 84 -14.61 -5.12 11.66
N ALA A 85 -13.69 -4.47 10.93
CA ALA A 85 -12.70 -5.18 10.12
C ALA A 85 -11.72 -6.05 10.93
N GLY A 86 -11.69 -5.94 12.26
CA GLY A 86 -10.77 -6.68 13.14
C GLY A 86 -11.40 -7.69 14.10
N SER A 87 -12.73 -7.80 14.21
CA SER A 87 -13.34 -8.69 15.23
C SER A 87 -13.62 -10.11 14.73
N ASP A 88 -13.82 -10.28 13.41
CA ASP A 88 -14.33 -11.54 12.84
C ASP A 88 -13.40 -12.16 11.78
N GLU A 89 -12.24 -11.56 11.50
CA GLU A 89 -11.31 -12.06 10.49
C GLU A 89 -10.39 -13.18 11.00
N ASP A 90 -10.19 -13.28 12.33
CA ASP A 90 -9.22 -14.20 12.96
C ASP A 90 -9.84 -15.25 13.92
N SER A 91 -11.17 -15.31 14.07
CA SER A 91 -11.81 -16.33 14.92
C SER A 91 -11.93 -17.68 14.18
N GLU A 92 -10.86 -18.48 14.25
CA GLU A 92 -10.88 -19.92 13.90
C GLU A 92 -11.62 -20.79 14.95
N GLU A 93 -12.41 -20.19 15.84
CA GLU A 93 -13.20 -20.92 16.83
C GLU A 93 -14.43 -21.53 16.14
N PRO A 94 -14.60 -22.87 16.14
CA PRO A 94 -15.77 -23.50 15.56
C PRO A 94 -17.01 -23.06 16.34
N HIS A 95 -17.89 -22.32 15.66
CA HIS A 95 -19.11 -21.80 16.25
C HIS A 95 -19.90 -22.89 16.98
N ALA A 96 -20.27 -22.62 18.23
CA ALA A 96 -21.11 -23.53 18.98
C ALA A 96 -22.47 -23.72 18.26
N PRO A 97 -23.11 -24.89 18.32
CA PRO A 97 -24.43 -25.08 17.71
C PRO A 97 -25.45 -24.09 18.31
N GLY A 98 -25.79 -23.04 17.55
CA GLY A 98 -26.66 -21.95 18.00
C GLY A 98 -26.03 -20.55 17.96
N GLU A 99 -24.75 -20.41 17.62
CA GLU A 99 -24.13 -19.11 17.38
C GLU A 99 -24.63 -18.46 16.09
N GLN A 100 -24.78 -17.14 16.14
CA GLN A 100 -25.25 -16.34 15.01
C GLN A 100 -24.30 -16.48 13.83
N THR A 101 -24.85 -16.76 12.65
CA THR A 101 -24.11 -16.76 11.39
C THR A 101 -23.29 -15.49 11.27
N ALA A 102 -22.00 -15.60 10.91
CA ALA A 102 -21.10 -14.47 10.72
C ALA A 102 -21.79 -13.35 9.92
N LYS A 103 -21.64 -12.09 10.36
CA LYS A 103 -22.23 -10.92 9.71
C LYS A 103 -21.72 -10.86 8.26
N LEU A 104 -22.61 -11.02 7.29
CA LEU A 104 -22.25 -10.98 5.86
C LEU A 104 -22.35 -9.59 5.24
N VAL A 105 -23.00 -8.66 5.94
CA VAL A 105 -23.26 -7.29 5.47
C VAL A 105 -22.72 -6.30 6.49
N TYR A 106 -21.84 -5.42 6.06
CA TYR A 106 -21.13 -4.46 6.91
C TYR A 106 -21.46 -3.03 6.51
N GLU A 107 -21.76 -2.17 7.46
CA GLU A 107 -21.76 -0.72 7.21
C GLU A 107 -20.31 -0.27 6.96
N THR A 108 -20.11 0.42 5.85
CA THR A 108 -18.79 0.91 5.43
C THR A 108 -18.89 2.39 5.14
N GLU A 109 -18.11 3.18 5.88
CA GLU A 109 -18.01 4.61 5.62
C GLU A 109 -17.08 4.83 4.41
N ILE A 110 -17.62 5.52 3.40
CA ILE A 110 -16.91 6.00 2.24
C ILE A 110 -16.54 7.46 2.50
N ILE A 111 -15.25 7.74 2.58
CA ILE A 111 -14.74 9.07 2.91
C ILE A 111 -14.10 9.68 1.65
N ILE A 112 -14.65 10.79 1.19
CA ILE A 112 -14.08 11.60 0.12
C ILE A 112 -12.97 12.47 0.70
N GLY A 113 -11.75 11.93 0.74
CA GLY A 113 -10.56 12.61 1.24
C GLY A 113 -10.04 13.70 0.32
N LYS A 114 -10.31 13.61 -0.99
CA LYS A 114 -10.00 14.65 -1.98
C LYS A 114 -11.06 14.68 -3.07
N GLN A 115 -11.47 15.89 -3.48
CA GLN A 115 -12.26 16.11 -4.69
C GLN A 115 -11.93 17.48 -5.29
N ARG A 116 -11.31 17.51 -6.48
CA ARG A 116 -10.72 18.75 -7.06
C ARG A 116 -11.76 19.85 -7.34
N ASN A 117 -12.97 19.47 -7.74
CA ASN A 117 -14.02 20.38 -8.19
C ASN A 117 -15.37 20.15 -7.46
N GLY A 118 -15.35 19.60 -6.25
CA GLY A 118 -16.56 19.24 -5.53
C GLY A 118 -16.31 19.08 -4.03
N PRO A 119 -17.38 18.87 -3.24
CA PRO A 119 -17.26 18.78 -1.80
C PRO A 119 -16.50 17.51 -1.38
N THR A 120 -15.81 17.61 -0.25
CA THR A 120 -15.35 16.48 0.54
C THR A 120 -16.37 16.18 1.63
N GLY A 121 -16.43 14.94 2.08
CA GLY A 121 -17.37 14.50 3.11
C GLY A 121 -17.36 12.98 3.18
N SER A 122 -18.30 12.41 3.91
CA SER A 122 -18.48 10.96 3.97
C SER A 122 -19.94 10.55 3.86
N PHE A 123 -20.14 9.31 3.44
CA PHE A 123 -21.44 8.65 3.38
C PHE A 123 -21.25 7.15 3.60
N THR A 124 -22.31 6.49 4.05
CA THR A 124 -22.27 5.05 4.37
C THR A 124 -22.82 4.23 3.21
N LEU A 125 -22.19 3.10 2.92
CA LEU A 125 -22.70 2.05 2.03
C LEU A 125 -22.73 0.71 2.79
N LEU A 126 -23.55 -0.23 2.31
CA LEU A 126 -23.57 -1.60 2.79
C LEU A 126 -22.60 -2.45 1.98
N PHE A 127 -21.63 -3.08 2.61
CA PHE A 127 -20.70 -4.01 1.97
C PHE A 127 -21.13 -5.47 2.19
N HIS A 128 -21.43 -6.17 1.11
CA HIS A 128 -21.80 -7.58 1.09
C HIS A 128 -20.57 -8.46 0.89
N ARG A 129 -20.08 -9.08 1.97
CA ARG A 129 -18.86 -9.93 1.97
C ARG A 129 -18.98 -11.13 1.04
N ALA A 130 -20.16 -11.75 0.96
CA ALA A 130 -20.40 -12.93 0.12
C ALA A 130 -20.14 -12.68 -1.38
N TYR A 131 -20.32 -11.44 -1.83
CA TYR A 131 -20.20 -11.04 -3.23
C TYR A 131 -19.12 -9.97 -3.46
N THR A 132 -18.49 -9.46 -2.39
CA THR A 132 -17.54 -8.35 -2.42
C THR A 132 -18.11 -7.12 -3.15
N SER A 133 -19.35 -6.75 -2.82
CA SER A 133 -20.08 -5.67 -3.49
C SER A 133 -20.62 -4.64 -2.50
N PHE A 134 -20.82 -3.41 -2.97
CA PHE A 134 -21.47 -2.34 -2.21
C PHE A 134 -22.91 -2.14 -2.68
N GLU A 135 -23.82 -1.95 -1.74
CA GLU A 135 -25.23 -1.62 -1.95
C GLU A 135 -25.57 -0.29 -1.28
N GLU A 136 -26.59 0.38 -1.79
CA GLU A 136 -27.07 1.64 -1.23
C GLU A 136 -27.54 1.43 0.22
N HIS A 137 -27.02 2.25 1.14
CA HIS A 137 -27.49 2.30 2.52
C HIS A 137 -28.65 3.28 2.60
N TYR A 138 -29.88 2.77 2.56
CA TYR A 138 -31.08 3.59 2.76
C TYR A 138 -31.30 3.82 4.26
N VAL A 139 -30.72 4.88 4.81
CA VAL A 139 -31.08 5.38 6.14
C VAL A 139 -31.81 6.69 6.00
N GLY A 140 -33.08 6.69 6.42
CA GLY A 140 -33.84 7.93 6.57
C GLY A 140 -33.17 8.81 7.63
N GLU A 141 -32.95 10.08 7.26
CA GLU A 141 -32.51 11.21 8.09
C GLU A 141 -31.01 11.53 8.17
N GLU A 142 -30.08 10.59 7.97
CA GLU A 142 -28.63 10.89 7.85
C GLU A 142 -28.16 10.74 6.41
N GLY A 143 -28.46 11.76 5.61
CA GLY A 143 -27.93 11.89 4.26
C GLY A 143 -26.42 12.14 4.26
N PRO A 144 -25.78 12.11 3.08
CA PRO A 144 -24.36 12.40 2.98
C PRO A 144 -24.00 13.77 3.59
N THR A 145 -22.83 13.85 4.20
CA THR A 145 -22.39 14.99 5.00
C THR A 145 -21.80 16.16 4.20
N PHE A 146 -21.96 16.16 2.87
CA PHE A 146 -21.36 17.14 1.96
C PHE A 146 -22.25 18.33 1.61
#